data_AF-A0A9P8DV60-F1
#
_entry.id   AF-A0A9P8DV60-F1
#
_cell.length_a   1.000
_cell.length_b   1.000
_cell.length_c   1.000
_cell.angle_alpha   90.00
_cell.angle_beta   90.00
_cell.angle_gamma   90.00
#
_symmetry.space_group_name_H-M   'P 1'
#
loop_
_entity.id
_entity.type
_entity.pdbx_description
1 polymer ?
#
loop_
_entity_poly.entity_id
_entity_poly.type
_entity_poly.pdbx_seq_one_letter_code
_entity_poly.pdbx_strand_id
1 'polypeptide(L)'
;VFPLRDQTTGHFEDVVLDKVDLRNAGWVERKNGHREYIQGQRFLPGVKTPLPWPKTEEKDKPEGYDDDTLRITVDEATHRPYLLQPPMPPSVIDELRNKYSIFRTRHEPAYIAAKEAQDRAAKHKENLARLVSTPLAELKELRRQERLANPPELSEEQLARIGEVMAQEKQNAINKLSQQ
;
A
#
# COMPACT_ATOMS: atom_id res chain seq x y z
N VAL A 1 8.64 31.52 -32.95
CA VAL A 1 9.92 32.02 -33.49
C VAL A 1 10.95 31.93 -32.37
N PHE A 2 12.15 31.43 -32.66
CA PHE A 2 13.23 31.32 -31.68
C PHE A 2 14.59 31.55 -32.38
N PRO A 3 15.52 32.30 -31.78
CA PRO A 3 16.83 32.53 -32.36
C PRO A 3 17.66 31.24 -32.28
N LEU A 4 18.03 30.70 -33.43
CA LEU A 4 18.92 29.54 -33.52
C LEU A 4 20.27 29.97 -34.08
N ARG A 5 21.34 29.35 -33.58
CA ARG A 5 22.69 29.58 -34.09
C ARG A 5 22.88 28.78 -35.37
N ASP A 6 23.18 29.44 -36.48
CA ASP A 6 23.60 28.76 -37.70
C ASP A 6 24.95 28.06 -37.46
N GLN A 7 25.06 26.82 -37.92
CA GLN A 7 26.26 26.01 -37.73
C GLN A 7 27.40 26.45 -38.65
N THR A 8 27.08 27.04 -39.81
CA THR A 8 28.07 27.41 -40.81
C THR A 8 28.62 28.83 -40.59
N THR A 9 27.73 29.81 -40.39
CA THR A 9 28.12 31.20 -40.15
C THR A 9 28.32 31.54 -38.67
N GLY A 10 27.72 30.77 -37.76
CA GLY A 10 27.86 30.98 -36.32
C GLY A 10 27.04 32.15 -35.76
N HIS A 11 26.28 32.86 -36.59
CA HIS A 11 25.35 33.93 -36.20
C HIS A 11 24.01 33.38 -35.73
N PHE A 12 23.25 34.19 -34.99
CA PHE A 12 21.90 33.83 -34.56
C PHE A 12 20.89 34.39 -35.56
N GLU A 13 20.03 33.52 -36.06
CA GLU A 13 18.92 33.89 -36.95
C GLU A 13 17.59 33.52 -36.31
N ASP A 14 16.59 34.37 -36.49
CA ASP A 14 15.25 34.15 -36.00
C ASP A 14 14.51 33.16 -36.90
N VAL A 15 14.30 31.94 -36.40
CA VAL A 15 13.69 30.86 -37.17
C VAL A 15 12.26 30.60 -36.68
N VAL A 16 11.33 30.42 -37.63
CA VAL A 16 9.98 29.91 -37.36
C VAL A 16 10.09 28.39 -37.18
N LEU A 17 9.67 27.91 -36.02
CA LEU A 17 9.71 26.48 -35.70
C LEU A 17 8.38 25.84 -36.12
N ASP A 18 8.43 24.80 -36.93
CA ASP A 18 7.24 24.08 -37.41
C ASP A 18 6.66 23.15 -36.33
N LYS A 19 7.52 22.41 -35.63
CA LYS A 19 7.13 21.44 -34.59
C LYS A 19 8.02 21.52 -33.37
N VAL A 20 7.43 21.27 -32.20
CA VAL A 20 8.13 21.23 -30.91
C VAL A 20 7.64 20.01 -30.13
N ASP A 21 8.58 19.16 -29.73
CA ASP A 21 8.30 17.97 -28.91
C ASP A 21 8.40 18.31 -27.42
N LEU A 22 7.46 17.82 -26.62
CA LEU A 22 7.53 17.88 -25.15
C LEU A 22 8.06 16.57 -24.60
N ARG A 23 9.14 16.64 -23.83
CA ARG A 23 9.74 15.49 -23.13
C ARG A 23 9.67 15.72 -21.63
N ASN A 24 9.49 14.63 -20.87
CA ASN A 24 9.41 14.65 -19.41
C ASN A 24 8.30 15.57 -18.85
N ALA A 25 7.24 15.79 -19.64
CA ALA A 25 6.05 16.51 -19.19
C ALA A 25 5.04 15.51 -18.64
N GLY A 26 4.37 15.85 -17.55
CA GLY A 26 3.36 14.98 -16.96
C GLY A 26 3.03 15.32 -15.52
N TRP A 27 2.00 14.64 -15.01
CA TRP A 27 1.61 14.72 -13.61
C TRP A 27 2.57 13.92 -12.75
N VAL A 28 3.15 14.57 -11.75
CA VAL A 28 3.99 13.92 -10.76
C VAL A 28 3.41 14.12 -9.37
N GLU A 29 3.32 13.02 -8.64
CA GLU A 29 2.92 13.01 -7.24
C GLU A 29 4.14 13.26 -6.36
N ARG A 30 4.08 14.36 -5.61
CA ARG A 30 5.10 14.70 -4.61
C ARG A 30 4.82 13.92 -3.31
N LYS A 31 5.84 13.77 -2.47
CA LYS A 31 5.73 13.06 -1.16
C LYS A 31 4.70 13.68 -0.20
N ASN A 32 4.36 14.96 -0.37
CA ASN A 32 3.34 15.66 0.39
C ASN A 32 1.91 15.43 -0.13
N GLY A 33 1.71 14.50 -1.08
CA GLY A 33 0.41 14.20 -1.68
C GLY A 33 -0.06 15.23 -2.72
N HIS A 34 0.71 16.29 -2.95
CA HIS A 34 0.38 17.29 -3.96
C HIS A 34 0.70 16.75 -5.36
N ARG A 35 -0.31 16.78 -6.25
CA ARG A 35 -0.14 16.50 -7.67
C ARG A 35 0.25 17.79 -8.38
N GLU A 36 1.45 17.81 -8.92
CA GLU A 36 1.96 18.95 -9.67
C GLU A 36 2.16 18.52 -11.13
N TYR A 37 1.70 19.36 -12.06
CA TYR A 37 2.00 19.15 -13.47
C TYR A 37 3.39 19.72 -13.77
N ILE A 38 4.33 18.83 -14.07
CA ILE A 38 5.66 19.22 -14.52
C ILE A 38 5.54 19.55 -16.02
N GLN A 39 5.79 20.81 -16.37
CA GLN A 39 5.69 21.31 -17.75
C GLN A 39 6.70 20.64 -18.71
N GLY A 40 7.71 19.95 -18.18
CA GLY A 40 8.72 19.24 -18.96
C GLY A 40 9.66 20.17 -19.71
N GLN A 41 10.40 19.61 -20.66
CA GLN A 41 11.33 20.33 -21.52
C GLN A 41 10.87 20.26 -22.97
N ARG A 42 10.98 21.39 -23.68
CA ARG A 42 10.63 21.51 -25.09
C ARG A 42 11.85 21.21 -25.94
N PHE A 43 11.70 20.49 -27.03
CA PHE A 43 12.78 20.15 -27.96
C PHE A 43 12.34 20.39 -29.40
N LEU A 44 13.31 20.74 -30.25
CA LEU A 44 13.13 20.64 -31.69
C LEU A 44 13.33 19.18 -32.12
N PRO A 45 12.46 18.61 -32.96
CA PRO A 45 12.63 17.27 -33.46
C PRO A 45 14.01 17.10 -34.13
N GLY A 46 14.77 16.10 -33.71
CA GLY A 46 16.13 15.84 -34.22
C GLY A 46 17.26 16.66 -33.58
N VAL A 47 16.95 17.71 -32.81
CA VAL A 47 17.94 18.51 -32.08
C VAL A 47 17.97 18.11 -30.61
N LYS A 48 19.17 17.91 -30.06
CA LYS A 48 19.37 17.52 -28.65
C LYS A 48 19.30 18.69 -27.67
N THR A 49 19.33 19.92 -28.16
CA THR A 49 19.30 21.14 -27.33
C THR A 49 17.86 21.49 -26.94
N PRO A 50 17.54 21.59 -25.64
CA PRO A 50 16.21 21.97 -25.19
C PRO A 50 15.95 23.46 -25.44
N LEU A 51 14.70 23.79 -25.76
CA LEU A 51 14.20 25.15 -25.84
C LEU A 51 13.70 25.59 -24.47
N PRO A 52 14.28 26.66 -23.88
CA PRO A 52 13.85 27.15 -22.58
C PRO A 52 12.41 27.65 -22.65
N TRP A 53 11.64 27.47 -21.57
CA TRP A 53 10.34 28.14 -21.41
C TRP A 53 10.54 29.66 -21.36
N PRO A 54 9.60 30.46 -21.88
CA PRO A 54 9.65 31.90 -21.68
C PRO A 54 9.62 32.19 -20.17
N LYS A 55 10.27 33.27 -19.76
CA LYS A 55 10.15 33.73 -18.37
C LYS A 55 8.71 34.18 -18.16
N THR A 56 7.95 33.40 -17.40
CA THR A 56 6.66 33.84 -16.87
C THR A 56 6.94 34.79 -15.73
N GLU A 57 6.22 35.91 -15.68
CA GLU A 57 6.25 36.78 -14.51
C GLU A 57 5.86 35.96 -13.28
N GLU A 58 6.63 36.12 -12.20
CA GLU A 58 6.26 35.50 -10.93
C GLU A 58 4.87 36.02 -10.57
N LYS A 59 3.94 35.09 -10.30
CA LYS A 59 2.63 35.50 -9.80
C LYS A 59 2.86 36.33 -8.54
N ASP A 60 2.17 37.46 -8.45
CA ASP A 60 2.19 38.27 -7.23
C ASP A 60 1.89 37.38 -6.04
N LYS A 61 2.73 37.48 -5.01
CA LYS A 61 2.49 36.74 -3.77
C LYS A 61 1.13 37.19 -3.25
N PRO A 62 0.26 36.26 -2.82
CA PRO A 62 -1.01 36.65 -2.22
C PRO A 62 -0.70 37.61 -1.07
N GLU A 63 -1.35 38.77 -1.09
CA GLU A 63 -1.29 39.73 0.00
C GLU A 63 -1.88 39.06 1.26
N GLY A 64 -1.24 39.29 2.41
CA GLY A 64 -1.79 38.84 3.68
C GLY A 64 -3.06 39.63 3.99
N TYR A 65 -4.07 38.96 4.50
CA TYR A 65 -5.27 39.62 5.01
C TYR A 65 -5.01 40.18 6.42
N ASP A 66 -5.79 41.18 6.83
CA ASP A 66 -5.70 41.74 8.18
C ASP A 66 -6.00 40.69 9.27
N ASP A 67 -6.75 39.64 8.92
CA ASP A 67 -7.09 38.52 9.80
C ASP A 67 -5.99 37.44 9.87
N ASP A 68 -4.92 37.55 9.07
CA ASP A 68 -3.83 36.59 9.07
C ASP A 68 -2.85 36.84 10.22
N THR A 69 -2.32 35.75 10.78
CA THR A 69 -1.24 35.84 11.76
C THR A 69 0.06 36.31 11.11
N LEU A 70 0.76 37.22 11.77
CA LEU A 70 2.07 37.69 11.32
C LEU A 70 3.06 36.53 11.18
N ARG A 71 3.93 36.59 10.17
CA ARG A 71 4.91 35.53 9.91
C ARG A 71 5.83 35.25 11.11
N ILE A 72 6.17 36.30 11.87
CA ILE A 72 7.00 36.16 13.09
C ILE A 72 6.32 35.31 14.17
N THR A 73 5.00 35.44 14.33
CA THR A 73 4.24 34.64 15.31
C THR A 73 4.05 33.20 14.86
N VAL A 74 3.93 32.96 13.54
CA VAL A 74 3.81 31.60 12.98
C VAL A 74 5.13 30.84 13.09
N ASP A 75 6.25 31.51 12.80
CA ASP A 75 7.56 30.89 12.77
C ASP A 75 8.17 30.72 14.20
N GLU A 76 7.49 31.18 15.26
CA GLU A 76 7.95 31.06 16.63
C GLU A 76 7.87 29.60 17.15
N ALA A 77 9.03 29.00 17.42
CA ALA A 77 9.13 27.63 17.93
C ALA A 77 8.86 27.55 19.45
N THR A 78 7.58 27.46 19.83
CA THR A 78 7.15 27.41 21.24
C THR A 78 7.10 25.99 21.84
N HIS A 79 6.96 24.95 21.01
CA HIS A 79 6.80 23.57 21.49
C HIS A 79 8.10 23.02 22.08
N ARG A 80 8.02 22.52 23.32
CA ARG A 80 9.13 21.83 24.00
C ARG A 80 8.69 20.40 24.34
N PRO A 81 9.37 19.36 23.82
CA PRO A 81 9.02 17.99 24.13
C PRO A 81 9.49 17.63 25.54
N TYR A 82 8.54 17.28 26.42
CA TYR A 82 8.81 16.78 27.76
C TYR A 82 8.62 15.26 27.80
N LEU A 83 9.46 14.56 28.55
CA LEU A 83 9.36 13.10 28.73
C LEU A 83 8.52 12.72 29.97
N LEU A 84 8.71 13.44 31.08
CA LEU A 84 8.06 13.15 32.36
C LEU A 84 6.66 13.74 32.48
N GLN A 85 6.36 14.78 31.69
CA GLN A 85 5.09 15.46 31.69
C GLN A 85 4.43 15.32 30.32
N PRO A 86 3.15 14.97 30.25
CA PRO A 86 2.45 14.96 28.97
C PRO A 86 2.38 16.40 28.41
N PRO A 87 2.34 16.57 27.07
CA PRO A 87 2.29 17.89 26.45
C PRO A 87 0.98 18.66 26.72
N MET A 88 -0.02 17.96 27.26
CA MET A 88 -1.35 18.49 27.57
C MET A 88 -1.93 17.74 28.78
N PRO A 89 -2.90 18.33 29.49
CA PRO A 89 -3.57 17.67 30.60
C PRO A 89 -4.25 16.36 30.16
N PRO A 90 -4.26 15.32 31.01
CA PRO A 90 -4.85 14.02 30.65
C PRO A 90 -6.35 14.08 30.41
N SER A 91 -7.06 15.09 30.95
CA SER A 91 -8.50 15.30 30.70
C SER A 91 -8.80 15.54 29.22
N VAL A 92 -7.93 16.28 28.53
CA VAL A 92 -8.14 16.67 27.13
C VAL A 92 -7.94 15.46 26.19
N ILE A 93 -7.27 14.40 26.62
CA ILE A 93 -7.14 13.16 25.83
C ILE A 93 -8.50 12.51 25.60
N ASP A 94 -9.38 12.56 26.60
CA ASP A 94 -10.73 11.99 26.52
C ASP A 94 -11.67 12.88 25.65
N GLU A 95 -11.32 14.16 25.45
CA GLU A 95 -11.99 15.08 24.52
C GLU A 95 -11.54 14.86 23.07
N LEU A 96 -10.22 14.77 22.84
CA LEU A 96 -9.66 14.53 21.50
C LEU A 96 -10.06 13.17 20.94
N ARG A 97 -10.31 12.19 21.80
CA ARG A 97 -10.59 10.81 21.41
C ARG A 97 -11.62 10.20 22.34
N ASN A 98 -12.66 9.60 21.77
CA ASN A 98 -13.60 8.78 22.54
C ASN A 98 -12.88 7.58 23.21
N LYS A 99 -12.85 7.60 24.55
CA LYS A 99 -12.25 6.58 25.42
C LYS A 99 -12.78 5.17 25.16
N TYR A 100 -14.06 5.05 24.83
CA TYR A 100 -14.81 3.80 24.66
C TYR A 100 -15.08 3.46 23.18
N SER A 101 -14.43 4.14 22.24
CA SER A 101 -14.56 3.81 20.82
C SER A 101 -14.10 2.38 20.53
N ILE A 102 -14.87 1.67 19.68
CA ILE A 102 -14.54 0.32 19.19
C ILE A 102 -13.26 0.33 18.36
N PHE A 103 -12.96 1.44 17.67
CA PHE A 103 -11.75 1.61 16.86
C PHE A 103 -10.51 2.01 17.69
N ARG A 104 -10.60 1.96 19.02
CA ARG A 104 -9.44 2.19 19.88
C ARG A 104 -8.42 1.06 19.66
N THR A 105 -7.22 1.41 19.24
CA THR A 105 -6.10 0.46 19.06
C THR A 105 -5.08 0.50 20.20
N ARG A 106 -4.95 1.65 20.88
CA ARG A 106 -3.98 1.87 21.96
C ARG A 106 -4.66 1.67 23.32
N HIS A 107 -4.52 0.48 23.88
CA HIS A 107 -5.08 0.10 25.19
C HIS A 107 -4.04 0.13 26.31
N GLU A 108 -4.52 0.22 27.54
CA GLU A 108 -3.68 0.07 28.74
C GLU A 108 -3.32 -1.42 28.95
N PRO A 109 -2.14 -1.71 29.53
CA PRO A 109 -1.69 -3.08 29.74
C PRO A 109 -2.64 -3.89 30.63
N ALA A 110 -3.29 -3.25 31.61
CA ALA A 110 -4.27 -3.89 32.48
C ALA A 110 -5.50 -4.38 31.69
N TYR A 111 -5.99 -3.60 30.71
CA TYR A 111 -7.10 -4.01 29.86
C TYR A 111 -6.74 -5.21 28.98
N ILE A 112 -5.53 -5.20 28.41
CA ILE A 112 -5.02 -6.30 27.58
C ILE A 112 -4.93 -7.57 28.41
N ALA A 113 -4.30 -7.50 29.59
CA ALA A 113 -4.17 -8.63 30.50
C ALA A 113 -5.54 -9.20 30.94
N ALA A 114 -6.52 -8.34 31.19
CA ALA A 114 -7.88 -8.76 31.51
C ALA A 114 -8.56 -9.49 30.35
N LYS A 115 -8.37 -9.03 29.11
CA LYS A 115 -8.89 -9.68 27.91
C LYS A 115 -8.23 -11.03 27.63
N GLU A 116 -6.91 -11.10 27.75
CA GLU A 116 -6.18 -12.37 27.63
C GLU A 116 -6.56 -13.37 28.72
N ALA A 117 -6.85 -12.91 29.94
CA ALA A 117 -7.36 -13.76 31.02
C ALA A 117 -8.77 -14.27 30.71
N GLN A 118 -9.64 -13.43 30.14
CA GLN A 118 -10.97 -13.81 29.69
C GLN A 118 -10.90 -14.92 28.62
N ASP A 119 -10.01 -14.77 27.64
CA ASP A 119 -9.81 -15.76 26.57
C ASP A 119 -9.23 -17.08 27.10
N ARG A 120 -8.28 -17.02 28.03
CA ARG A 120 -7.75 -18.21 28.71
C ARG A 120 -8.81 -18.94 29.51
N ALA A 121 -9.67 -18.21 30.23
CA ALA A 121 -10.77 -18.80 30.98
C ALA A 121 -11.81 -19.47 30.05
N ALA A 122 -12.10 -18.86 28.90
CA ALA A 122 -12.98 -19.46 27.89
C ALA A 122 -12.40 -20.76 27.33
N LYS A 123 -11.13 -20.77 26.93
CA LYS A 123 -10.42 -21.98 26.47
C LYS A 123 -10.35 -23.06 27.56
N HIS A 124 -10.13 -22.66 28.82
CA HIS A 124 -10.15 -23.59 29.94
C HIS A 124 -11.52 -24.25 30.10
N LYS A 125 -12.62 -23.48 30.00
CA LYS A 125 -13.98 -24.03 30.02
C LYS A 125 -14.23 -25.02 28.88
N GLU A 126 -13.76 -24.72 27.67
CA GLU A 126 -13.81 -25.67 26.54
C GLU A 126 -13.03 -26.95 26.82
N ASN A 127 -11.85 -26.85 27.42
CA ASN A 127 -11.05 -28.01 27.80
C ASN A 127 -11.68 -28.83 28.92
N LEU A 128 -12.41 -28.22 29.86
CA LEU A 128 -13.17 -28.96 30.87
C LEU A 128 -14.23 -29.86 30.22
N ALA A 129 -14.83 -29.44 29.11
CA ALA A 129 -15.78 -30.29 28.37
C ALA A 129 -15.10 -31.56 27.80
N ARG A 130 -13.80 -31.51 27.49
CA ARG A 130 -13.04 -32.71 27.05
C ARG A 130 -12.87 -33.74 28.16
N LEU A 131 -12.86 -33.34 29.43
CA LEU A 131 -12.75 -34.28 30.55
C LEU A 131 -13.97 -35.21 30.67
N VAL A 132 -15.09 -34.85 30.04
CA VAL A 132 -16.33 -35.65 30.02
C VAL A 132 -16.51 -36.36 28.67
N SER A 133 -15.43 -36.52 27.90
CA SER A 133 -15.46 -37.18 26.59
C SER A 133 -15.80 -38.67 26.72
N THR A 134 -16.43 -39.23 25.69
CA THR A 134 -16.68 -40.67 25.61
C THR A 134 -15.44 -41.39 25.05
N PRO A 135 -15.19 -42.66 25.43
CA PRO A 135 -14.04 -43.42 24.92
C PRO A 135 -13.96 -43.49 23.39
N LEU A 136 -15.12 -43.55 22.71
CA LEU A 136 -15.18 -43.54 21.23
C LEU A 136 -14.75 -42.19 20.64
N ALA A 137 -15.05 -41.09 21.31
CA ALA A 137 -14.65 -39.75 20.87
C ALA A 137 -13.13 -39.56 21.02
N GLU A 138 -12.54 -40.03 22.12
CA GLU A 138 -11.08 -40.02 22.32
C GLU A 138 -10.34 -40.85 21.25
N LEU A 139 -10.81 -42.06 20.95
CA LEU A 139 -10.25 -42.88 19.87
C LEU A 139 -10.33 -42.19 18.51
N LYS A 140 -11.40 -41.45 18.23
CA LYS A 140 -11.56 -40.68 16.99
C LYS A 140 -10.57 -39.51 16.93
N GLU A 141 -10.33 -38.82 18.05
CA GLU A 141 -9.32 -37.76 18.13
C GLU A 141 -7.91 -38.31 17.90
N LEU A 142 -7.57 -39.45 18.52
CA LEU A 142 -6.28 -40.12 18.31
C LEU A 142 -6.07 -40.50 16.85
N ARG A 143 -7.03 -41.19 16.22
CA ARG A 143 -6.95 -41.53 14.79
C ARG A 143 -6.83 -40.29 13.89
N ARG A 144 -7.47 -39.19 14.28
CA ARG A 144 -7.34 -37.91 13.55
C ARG A 144 -5.92 -37.35 13.70
N GLN A 145 -5.34 -37.37 14.89
CA GLN A 145 -3.97 -36.93 15.14
C GLN A 145 -2.97 -37.81 14.39
N GLU A 146 -3.15 -39.14 14.39
CA GLU A 146 -2.33 -40.07 13.60
C GLU A 146 -2.39 -39.78 12.10
N ARG A 147 -3.59 -39.51 11.56
CA ARG A 147 -3.77 -39.17 10.15
C ARG A 147 -3.22 -37.78 9.77
N LEU A 148 -3.14 -36.86 10.73
CA LEU A 148 -2.50 -35.55 10.55
C LEU A 148 -0.98 -35.67 10.61
N ALA A 149 -0.46 -36.52 11.50
CA ALA A 149 0.97 -36.78 11.63
C ALA A 149 1.51 -37.58 10.44
N ASN A 150 0.74 -38.56 9.95
CA ASN A 150 1.05 -39.38 8.79
C ASN A 150 0.01 -39.13 7.70
N PRO A 151 0.17 -38.08 6.88
CA PRO A 151 -0.70 -37.88 5.74
C PRO A 151 -0.56 -39.07 4.79
N PRO A 152 -1.67 -39.61 4.26
CA PRO A 152 -1.60 -40.71 3.30
C PRO A 152 -0.96 -40.22 2.00
N GLU A 153 0.23 -40.72 1.70
CA GLU A 153 0.91 -40.49 0.42
C GLU A 153 0.51 -41.57 -0.58
N LEU A 154 0.33 -41.18 -1.84
CA LEU A 154 0.08 -42.12 -2.93
C LEU A 154 1.42 -42.72 -3.37
N SER A 155 1.49 -44.05 -3.42
CA SER A 155 2.65 -44.75 -3.98
C SER A 155 2.79 -44.46 -5.47
N GLU A 156 4.02 -44.54 -5.99
CA GLU A 156 4.32 -44.34 -7.42
C GLU A 156 3.51 -45.28 -8.33
N GLU A 157 3.28 -46.53 -7.89
CA GLU A 157 2.43 -47.49 -8.62
C GLU A 157 0.96 -47.04 -8.71
N GLN A 158 0.44 -46.41 -7.65
CA GLN A 158 -0.91 -45.87 -7.65
C GLN A 158 -1.01 -44.63 -8.54
N LEU A 159 0.02 -43.78 -8.56
CA LEU A 159 0.09 -42.63 -9.47
C LEU A 159 0.16 -43.07 -10.94
N ALA A 160 0.93 -44.12 -11.24
CA ALA A 160 1.01 -44.69 -12.58
C ALA A 160 -0.35 -45.22 -13.06
N ARG A 161 -1.07 -45.97 -12.21
CA ARG A 161 -2.44 -46.44 -12.52
C ARG A 161 -3.43 -45.29 -12.73
N ILE A 162 -3.34 -44.22 -11.94
CA ILE A 162 -4.16 -43.02 -12.13
C ILE A 162 -3.87 -42.39 -13.51
N GLY A 163 -2.59 -42.32 -13.90
CA GLY A 163 -2.18 -41.82 -15.22
C GLY A 163 -2.72 -42.66 -16.38
N GLU A 164 -2.71 -43.99 -16.27
CA GLU A 164 -3.29 -44.90 -17.27
C GLU A 164 -4.79 -44.67 -17.45
N VAL A 165 -5.54 -44.56 -16.35
CA VAL A 165 -6.98 -44.30 -16.38
C VAL A 165 -7.28 -42.91 -16.99
N MET A 166 -6.49 -41.90 -16.65
CA MET A 166 -6.62 -40.56 -17.25
C MET A 166 -6.37 -40.57 -18.76
N ALA A 167 -5.38 -41.33 -19.23
CA ALA A 167 -5.08 -41.48 -20.65
C ALA A 167 -6.20 -42.22 -21.40
N GLN A 168 -6.73 -43.30 -20.81
CA GLN A 168 -7.85 -44.06 -21.36
C GLN A 168 -9.12 -43.21 -21.47
N GLU A 169 -9.49 -42.47 -20.44
CA GLU A 169 -10.65 -41.57 -20.47
C GLU A 169 -10.49 -40.44 -21.48
N LYS A 170 -9.29 -39.86 -21.59
CA LYS A 170 -8.99 -38.85 -22.61
C LYS A 170 -9.14 -39.42 -24.02
N GLN A 171 -8.66 -40.63 -24.27
CA GLN A 171 -8.80 -41.29 -25.56
C GLN A 171 -10.26 -41.65 -25.86
N ASN A 172 -11.01 -42.12 -24.87
CA ASN A 172 -12.45 -42.40 -25.00
C ASN A 172 -13.25 -41.13 -25.31
N ALA A 173 -12.89 -39.99 -24.70
CA ALA A 173 -13.49 -38.70 -25.01
C ALA A 173 -13.20 -38.24 -26.45
N ILE A 174 -11.95 -38.38 -26.91
CA ILE A 174 -11.55 -38.07 -28.30
C ILE A 174 -12.31 -38.98 -29.29
N ASN A 175 -12.39 -40.28 -29.01
CA ASN A 175 -13.09 -41.23 -29.87
C ASN A 175 -14.60 -40.92 -29.96
N LYS A 176 -15.24 -40.54 -28.84
CA LYS A 176 -16.64 -40.09 -28.83
C LYS A 176 -16.87 -38.81 -29.63
N LEU A 177 -15.94 -37.85 -29.55
CA LEU A 177 -15.96 -36.62 -30.36
C LEU A 177 -15.79 -36.90 -31.85
N SER A 178 -15.04 -37.94 -32.22
CA SER A 178 -14.86 -38.33 -33.63
C SER A 178 -16.02 -39.15 -34.23
N GLN A 179 -16.97 -39.59 -33.40
CA GLN A 179 -18.16 -40.37 -33.80
C GLN A 179 -19.44 -39.53 -33.86
N GLN A 180 -19.38 -38.23 -33.56
CA GLN A 180 -20.42 -37.23 -33.81
C GLN A 180 -20.12 -36.48 -35.11
#